data_AF-A0A163VWY3-F1
#
_entry.id   AF-A0A163VWY3-F1
#
_cell.length_a   1.000
_cell.length_b   1.000
_cell.length_c   1.000
_cell.angle_alpha   90.00
_cell.angle_beta   90.00
_cell.angle_gamma   90.00
#
_symmetry.space_group_name_H-M   'P 1'
#
loop_
_entity.id
_entity.type
_entity.pdbx_description
1 polymer ?
#
loop_
_entity_poly.entity_id
_entity_poly.type
_entity_poly.pdbx_seq_one_letter_code
_entity_poly.pdbx_strand_id
1 'polypeptide(L)'
;MKEFVLFIVSFLLYFSIEAILPGALFYIVGGGIGASLLEFFKMLGLTISGYYILVIWITMLVFTILAYFKCSNKYLTCFLMVFIAVLLTVVEFILLEWSNKFGQFERIVIIAMIKSSVLLLIFKCKEQLEIGELLKIN
;
A
#
# COMPACT_ATOMS: atom_id res chain seq x y z
N MET A 1 20.71 5.45 9.56
CA MET A 1 21.29 5.73 8.23
C MET A 1 20.74 4.78 7.17
N LYS A 2 20.60 3.48 7.47
CA LYS A 2 20.01 2.48 6.56
C LYS A 2 18.54 2.76 6.23
N GLU A 3 17.79 3.32 7.18
CA GLU A 3 16.36 3.66 7.03
C GLU A 3 16.14 4.81 6.05
N PHE A 4 17.05 5.80 6.09
CA PHE A 4 17.02 6.95 5.17
C PHE A 4 17.36 6.51 3.74
N VAL A 5 18.30 5.57 3.59
CA VAL A 5 18.61 4.95 2.30
C VAL A 5 17.41 4.17 1.78
N LEU A 6 16.72 3.41 2.62
CA LEU A 6 15.51 2.66 2.25
C LEU A 6 14.37 3.57 1.80
N PHE A 7 14.17 4.69 2.52
CA PHE A 7 13.23 5.74 2.12
C PHE A 7 13.59 6.32 0.75
N ILE A 8 14.84 6.73 0.53
CA ILE A 8 15.30 7.32 -0.74
C ILE A 8 15.15 6.33 -1.90
N VAL A 9 15.58 5.07 -1.72
CA VAL A 9 15.50 4.06 -2.77
C VAL A 9 14.05 3.74 -3.12
N SER A 10 13.17 3.61 -2.13
CA SER A 10 11.74 3.37 -2.34
C SER A 10 11.07 4.55 -3.04
N PHE A 11 11.42 5.77 -2.62
CA PHE A 11 10.96 7.01 -3.23
C PHE A 11 11.40 7.12 -4.70
N LEU A 12 12.68 6.88 -4.99
CA LEU A 12 13.23 6.92 -6.34
C LEU A 12 12.63 5.85 -7.25
N LEU A 13 12.47 4.61 -6.78
CA LEU A 13 11.85 3.54 -7.55
C LEU A 13 10.40 3.89 -7.92
N TYR A 14 9.62 4.34 -6.93
CA TYR A 14 8.23 4.74 -7.16
C TYR A 14 8.15 5.92 -8.12
N PHE A 15 8.96 6.97 -7.89
CA PHE A 15 9.01 8.15 -8.74
C PHE A 15 9.43 7.80 -10.18
N SER A 16 10.40 6.90 -10.36
CA SER A 16 10.87 6.50 -11.69
C SER A 16 9.81 5.73 -12.47
N ILE A 17 9.10 4.80 -11.81
CA ILE A 17 8.03 4.03 -12.44
C ILE A 17 6.85 4.96 -12.83
N GLU A 18 6.48 5.88 -11.94
CA GLU A 18 5.41 6.84 -12.20
C GLU A 18 5.81 7.91 -13.25
N ALA A 19 7.08 8.30 -13.32
CA ALA A 19 7.58 9.26 -14.31
C ALA A 19 7.64 8.66 -15.73
N ILE A 20 7.98 7.38 -15.86
CA ILE A 20 8.07 6.69 -17.16
C ILE A 20 6.68 6.27 -17.63
N LEU A 21 5.84 5.80 -16.71
CA LEU A 21 4.51 5.28 -16.99
C LEU A 21 3.49 5.89 -16.01
N PRO A 22 3.14 7.18 -16.20
CA PRO A 22 2.17 7.85 -15.33
C PRO A 22 0.85 7.09 -15.35
N GLY A 23 0.43 6.58 -14.18
CA GLY A 23 -0.80 5.83 -14.02
C GLY A 23 -0.77 4.35 -14.47
N ALA A 24 0.36 3.75 -14.88
CA ALA A 24 0.34 2.33 -15.29
C ALA A 24 0.22 1.36 -14.11
N LEU A 25 0.90 1.63 -12.99
CA LEU A 25 0.67 0.89 -11.74
C LEU A 25 -0.81 1.01 -11.30
N PHE A 26 -1.40 2.17 -11.55
CA PHE A 26 -2.83 2.41 -11.33
C PHE A 26 -3.72 1.58 -12.27
N TYR A 27 -3.45 1.56 -13.58
CA TYR A 27 -4.27 0.81 -14.55
C TYR A 27 -4.21 -0.71 -14.30
N ILE A 28 -3.03 -1.22 -13.95
CA ILE A 28 -2.81 -2.65 -13.72
C ILE A 28 -3.46 -3.08 -12.39
N VAL A 29 -3.25 -2.33 -11.31
CA VAL A 29 -3.68 -2.75 -9.97
C VAL A 29 -5.07 -2.24 -9.63
N GLY A 30 -5.34 -0.95 -9.88
CA GLY A 30 -6.64 -0.32 -9.62
C GLY A 30 -7.68 -0.64 -10.70
N GLY A 31 -7.30 -0.52 -11.98
CA GLY A 31 -8.17 -0.83 -13.11
C GLY A 31 -8.46 -2.33 -13.25
N GLY A 32 -7.41 -3.18 -13.28
CA GLY A 32 -7.55 -4.62 -13.46
C GLY A 32 -8.32 -5.31 -12.34
N ILE A 33 -7.92 -5.11 -11.08
CA ILE A 33 -8.50 -5.84 -9.95
C ILE A 33 -9.81 -5.19 -9.47
N GLY A 34 -9.87 -3.85 -9.45
CA GLY A 34 -11.08 -3.11 -9.09
C GLY A 34 -12.23 -3.32 -10.07
N ALA A 35 -11.96 -3.29 -11.38
CA ALA A 35 -12.99 -3.57 -12.37
C ALA A 35 -13.45 -5.03 -12.33
N SER A 36 -12.51 -5.98 -12.17
CA SER A 36 -12.86 -7.41 -12.03
C SER A 36 -13.76 -7.68 -10.82
N LEU A 37 -13.50 -7.02 -9.69
CA LEU A 37 -14.37 -7.10 -8.50
C LEU A 37 -15.75 -6.49 -8.79
N LEU A 38 -15.79 -5.30 -9.39
CA LEU A 38 -17.06 -4.64 -9.75
C LEU A 38 -17.90 -5.52 -10.70
N GLU A 39 -17.25 -6.16 -11.65
CA GLU A 39 -17.87 -7.05 -12.64
C GLU A 39 -18.34 -8.36 -12.00
N PHE A 40 -17.56 -8.93 -11.08
CA PHE A 40 -17.97 -10.08 -10.26
C PHE A 40 -19.22 -9.78 -9.42
N PHE A 41 -19.28 -8.62 -8.77
CA PHE A 41 -20.45 -8.23 -7.99
C PHE A 41 -21.67 -7.90 -8.86
N LYS A 42 -21.46 -7.34 -10.05
CA LYS A 42 -22.51 -7.21 -11.06
C LYS A 42 -23.07 -8.56 -11.49
N MET A 43 -22.23 -9.59 -11.68
CA MET A 43 -22.70 -10.96 -11.98
C MET A 43 -23.55 -11.54 -10.86
N LEU A 44 -23.30 -11.16 -9.60
CA LEU A 44 -24.11 -11.55 -8.44
C LEU A 44 -25.38 -10.71 -8.26
N GLY A 45 -25.68 -9.79 -9.18
CA GLY A 45 -26.85 -8.90 -9.11
C GLY A 45 -26.74 -7.81 -8.04
N LEU A 46 -25.54 -7.58 -7.49
CA LEU A 46 -25.30 -6.59 -6.44
C LEU A 46 -24.74 -5.30 -7.07
N THR A 47 -25.49 -4.20 -6.96
CA THR A 47 -24.99 -2.86 -7.31
C THR A 47 -24.12 -2.35 -6.16
N ILE A 48 -22.81 -2.55 -6.29
CA ILE A 48 -21.86 -2.11 -5.28
C ILE A 48 -21.36 -0.70 -5.60
N SER A 49 -21.51 0.22 -4.64
CA SER A 49 -20.91 1.56 -4.72
C SER A 49 -19.39 1.48 -4.50
N GLY A 50 -18.63 2.43 -5.05
CA GLY A 50 -17.17 2.48 -4.91
C GLY A 50 -16.68 2.51 -3.45
N TYR A 51 -17.55 2.91 -2.51
CA TYR A 51 -17.26 2.89 -1.07
C TYR A 51 -16.99 1.47 -0.53
N TYR A 52 -17.77 0.47 -0.94
CA TYR A 52 -17.57 -0.91 -0.46
C TYR A 52 -16.28 -1.52 -0.99
N ILE A 53 -15.89 -1.17 -2.23
CA ILE A 53 -14.61 -1.59 -2.80
C ILE A 53 -13.47 -1.05 -1.93
N LEU A 54 -13.52 0.23 -1.56
CA LEU A 54 -12.55 0.83 -0.64
C LEU A 54 -12.51 0.11 0.72
N VAL A 55 -13.67 -0.24 1.29
CA VAL A 55 -13.72 -1.01 2.54
C VAL A 55 -13.02 -2.36 2.40
N ILE A 56 -13.27 -3.11 1.32
CA ILE A 56 -12.63 -4.40 1.07
C ILE A 56 -11.11 -4.25 0.99
N TRP A 57 -10.61 -3.26 0.24
CA TRP A 57 -9.17 -3.01 0.12
C TRP A 57 -8.52 -2.60 1.45
N ILE A 58 -9.18 -1.75 2.24
CA ILE A 58 -8.70 -1.39 3.58
C ILE A 58 -8.67 -2.61 4.49
N THR A 59 -9.71 -3.45 4.45
CA THR A 59 -9.75 -4.70 5.23
C THR A 59 -8.61 -5.64 4.83
N MET A 60 -8.36 -5.84 3.53
CA MET A 60 -7.22 -6.64 3.05
C MET A 60 -5.88 -6.06 3.50
N LEU A 61 -5.72 -4.74 3.46
CA LEU A 61 -4.51 -4.06 3.94
C LEU A 61 -4.28 -4.32 5.43
N VAL A 62 -5.31 -4.16 6.27
CA VAL A 62 -5.21 -4.42 7.71
C VAL A 62 -4.83 -5.87 7.99
N PHE A 63 -5.48 -6.85 7.35
CA PHE A 63 -5.13 -8.26 7.54
C PHE A 63 -3.71 -8.57 7.07
N THR A 64 -3.25 -7.98 5.98
CA THR A 64 -1.88 -8.16 5.47
C THR A 64 -0.86 -7.57 6.45
N ILE A 65 -1.14 -6.40 7.03
CA ILE A 65 -0.29 -5.79 8.06
C ILE A 65 -0.22 -6.71 9.29
N LEU A 66 -1.35 -7.23 9.77
CA LEU A 66 -1.38 -8.17 10.89
C LEU A 66 -0.60 -9.45 10.60
N ALA A 67 -0.73 -9.99 9.38
CA ALA A 67 0.04 -11.15 8.93
C ALA A 67 1.54 -10.84 8.87
N TYR A 68 1.92 -9.64 8.42
CA TYR A 68 3.30 -9.17 8.38
C TYR A 68 3.94 -9.14 9.77
N PHE A 69 3.22 -8.65 10.79
CA PHE A 69 3.71 -8.65 12.18
C PHE A 69 3.89 -10.05 12.76
N LYS A 70 3.02 -11.00 12.40
CA LYS A 70 3.12 -12.39 12.88
C LYS A 70 4.10 -13.26 12.09
N CYS A 71 4.61 -12.77 10.96
CA CYS A 71 5.45 -13.56 10.07
C CYS A 71 6.92 -13.52 10.51
N SER A 72 7.49 -14.69 10.79
CA SER A 72 8.91 -14.87 11.10
C SER A 72 9.77 -15.22 9.88
N ASN A 73 9.17 -15.69 8.79
CA ASN A 73 9.89 -16.06 7.57
C ASN A 73 10.31 -14.79 6.80
N LYS A 74 11.62 -14.63 6.57
CA LYS A 74 12.21 -13.45 5.89
C LYS A 74 11.67 -13.24 4.47
N TYR A 75 11.51 -14.31 3.70
CA TYR A 75 11.01 -14.23 2.32
C TYR A 75 9.54 -13.82 2.29
N LEU A 76 8.72 -14.44 3.15
CA LEU A 76 7.31 -14.12 3.26
C LEU A 76 7.10 -12.70 3.84
N THR A 77 7.96 -12.26 4.76
CA THR A 77 7.97 -10.89 5.29
C THR A 77 8.25 -9.86 4.19
N CYS A 78 9.24 -10.11 3.34
CA CYS A 78 9.56 -9.24 2.20
C CYS A 78 8.39 -9.20 1.19
N PHE A 79 7.81 -10.35 0.86
CA PHE A 79 6.62 -10.44 0.01
C PHE A 79 5.44 -9.64 0.58
N LEU A 80 5.12 -9.83 1.87
CA LEU A 80 4.04 -9.11 2.55
C LEU A 80 4.31 -7.60 2.58
N MET A 81 5.56 -7.16 2.72
CA MET A 81 5.93 -5.74 2.66
C MET A 81 5.65 -5.13 1.28
N VAL A 82 6.04 -5.82 0.20
CA VAL A 82 5.72 -5.40 -1.17
C VAL A 82 4.21 -5.38 -1.37
N PHE A 83 3.50 -6.39 -0.87
CA PHE A 83 2.04 -6.48 -0.98
C PHE A 83 1.33 -5.34 -0.24
N ILE A 84 1.79 -4.97 0.96
CA ILE A 84 1.32 -3.79 1.71
C ILE A 84 1.54 -2.51 0.90
N ALA A 85 2.70 -2.34 0.26
CA ALA A 85 2.98 -1.17 -0.58
C ALA A 85 2.06 -1.08 -1.80
N VAL A 86 1.70 -2.21 -2.40
CA VAL A 86 0.72 -2.29 -3.49
C VAL A 86 -0.68 -1.92 -2.99
N LEU A 87 -1.12 -2.51 -1.88
CA LEU A 87 -2.44 -2.25 -1.28
C LEU A 87 -2.62 -0.78 -0.87
N LEU A 88 -1.57 -0.17 -0.29
CA LEU A 88 -1.56 1.27 0.00
C LEU A 88 -1.77 2.11 -1.26
N THR A 89 -1.13 1.72 -2.37
CA THR A 89 -1.27 2.43 -3.66
C THR A 89 -2.72 2.39 -4.17
N VAL A 90 -3.44 1.28 -3.96
CA VAL A 90 -4.86 1.16 -4.34
C VAL A 90 -5.76 2.03 -3.46
N VAL A 91 -5.58 1.99 -2.15
CA VAL A 91 -6.38 2.79 -1.20
C VAL A 91 -6.18 4.29 -1.46
N GLU A 92 -4.94 4.72 -1.69
CA GLU A 92 -4.61 6.12 -2.01
C GLU A 92 -5.26 6.57 -3.32
N PHE A 93 -5.24 5.75 -4.37
CA PHE A 93 -5.87 6.11 -5.63
C PHE A 93 -7.36 6.43 -5.47
N ILE A 94 -8.10 5.57 -4.75
CA ILE A 94 -9.53 5.78 -4.54
C ILE A 94 -9.78 7.09 -3.77
N LEU A 95 -8.93 7.43 -2.80
CA LEU A 95 -9.01 8.69 -2.05
C LEU A 95 -8.69 9.92 -2.92
N LEU A 96 -7.78 9.79 -3.88
CA LEU A 96 -7.38 10.88 -4.78
C LEU A 96 -8.39 11.16 -5.88
N GLU A 97 -9.06 10.12 -6.38
CA GLU A 97 -10.17 10.28 -7.32
C GLU A 97 -11.31 11.10 -6.68
N TRP A 98 -11.47 11.01 -5.35
CA TRP A 98 -12.41 11.83 -4.60
C TRP A 98 -11.89 13.25 -4.28
N SER A 99 -10.58 13.48 -4.36
CA SER A 99 -9.93 14.75 -4.07
C SER A 99 -9.58 15.51 -5.35
N ASN A 100 -10.54 16.23 -5.94
CA ASN A 100 -10.31 17.02 -7.16
C ASN A 100 -9.53 18.34 -6.96
N LYS A 101 -8.99 18.59 -5.77
CA LYS A 101 -8.50 19.92 -5.37
C LYS A 101 -7.02 20.21 -5.68
N PHE A 102 -6.21 19.20 -5.99
CA PHE A 102 -4.75 19.36 -6.15
C PHE A 102 -4.29 19.14 -7.60
N GLY A 103 -3.20 19.80 -8.00
CA GLY A 103 -2.54 19.55 -9.29
C GLY A 103 -1.89 18.16 -9.33
N GLN A 104 -1.71 17.59 -10.53
CA GLN A 104 -1.18 16.21 -10.68
C GLN A 104 0.19 16.02 -10.01
N PHE A 105 1.09 17.00 -10.13
CA PHE A 105 2.43 16.93 -9.53
C PHE A 105 2.38 16.93 -8.00
N GLU A 106 1.58 17.82 -7.40
CA GLU A 106 1.41 17.92 -5.95
C GLU A 106 0.82 16.64 -5.37
N ARG A 107 -0.14 16.03 -6.07
CA ARG A 107 -0.70 14.71 -5.69
C ARG A 107 0.41 13.67 -5.61
N ILE A 108 1.22 13.52 -6.65
CA ILE A 108 2.30 12.52 -6.70
C ILE A 108 3.27 12.68 -5.53
N VAL A 109 3.68 13.91 -5.23
CA VAL A 109 4.63 14.19 -4.13
C VAL A 109 4.02 13.85 -2.77
N ILE A 110 2.79 14.29 -2.51
CA ILE A 110 2.10 14.03 -1.23
C ILE A 110 1.90 12.53 -1.04
N ILE A 111 1.52 11.80 -2.09
CA ILE A 111 1.35 10.34 -2.07
C ILE A 111 2.66 9.64 -1.72
N ALA A 112 3.73 9.98 -2.45
CA ALA A 112 5.03 9.38 -2.22
C ALA A 112 5.51 9.61 -0.78
N MET A 113 5.22 10.79 -0.21
CA MET A 113 5.52 11.11 1.19
C MET A 113 4.68 10.30 2.19
N ILE A 114 3.36 10.23 2.01
CA ILE A 114 2.45 9.49 2.91
C ILE A 114 2.82 8.01 2.89
N LYS A 115 2.87 7.38 1.71
CA LYS A 115 3.20 5.97 1.54
C LYS A 115 4.55 5.60 2.15
N SER A 116 5.58 6.39 1.89
CA SER A 116 6.91 6.14 2.43
C SER A 116 6.92 6.29 3.95
N SER A 117 6.16 7.23 4.50
CA SER A 117 6.02 7.42 5.96
C SER A 117 5.28 6.25 6.62
N VAL A 118 4.17 5.78 6.01
CA VAL A 118 3.40 4.64 6.52
C VAL A 118 4.22 3.36 6.49
N LEU A 119 4.89 3.07 5.38
CA LEU A 119 5.75 1.89 5.26
C LEU A 119 6.90 1.92 6.28
N LEU A 120 7.52 3.07 6.47
CA LEU A 120 8.59 3.23 7.46
C LEU A 120 8.09 3.06 8.89
N LEU A 121 6.87 3.52 9.19
CA LEU A 121 6.24 3.34 10.50
C LEU A 121 5.91 1.85 10.76
N ILE A 122 5.33 1.16 9.79
CA ILE A 122 5.07 -0.29 9.87
C ILE A 122 6.38 -1.06 10.11
N PHE A 123 7.44 -0.73 9.36
CA PHE A 123 8.75 -1.35 9.50
C PHE A 123 9.33 -1.13 10.91
N LYS A 124 9.37 0.12 11.38
CA LYS A 124 9.87 0.47 12.72
C LYS A 124 9.08 -0.22 13.82
N CYS A 125 7.75 -0.27 13.71
CA CYS A 125 6.93 -0.95 14.70
C CYS A 125 7.27 -2.45 14.77
N LYS A 126 7.54 -3.11 13.64
CA LYS A 126 7.92 -4.53 13.64
C LYS A 126 9.28 -4.74 14.27
N GLU A 127 10.26 -3.92 13.92
CA GLU A 127 11.61 -3.99 14.48
C GLU A 127 11.61 -3.80 16.01
N GLN A 128 10.82 -2.83 16.53
CA GLN A 128 10.66 -2.64 17.96
C GLN A 128 10.00 -3.82 18.68
N LEU A 129 9.02 -4.47 18.03
CA LEU A 129 8.36 -5.66 18.55
C LEU A 129 9.34 -6.84 18.67
N GLU A 130 10.15 -7.08 17.63
CA GLU A 130 11.16 -8.15 17.64
C GLU A 130 12.25 -7.90 18.71
N ILE A 131 12.69 -6.65 18.89
CA ILE A 131 13.64 -6.28 19.97
C ILE A 131 13.01 -6.47 21.36
N GLY A 132 11.74 -6.10 21.52
CA GLY A 132 11.01 -6.26 22.77
C GLY A 132 10.79 -7.72 23.18
N GLU A 133 10.57 -8.62 22.20
CA GLU A 133 10.51 -10.07 22.47
C GLU A 133 11.86 -10.64 22.88
N LEU A 134 12.96 -10.20 22.25
CA LEU A 134 14.32 -10.62 22.63
C LEU A 134 14.70 -10.21 24.06
N LEU A 135 14.27 -9.02 24.50
CA LEU A 135 14.56 -8.51 25.85
C LEU A 135 13.71 -9.18 26.96
N LYS A 136 12.57 -9.81 26.64
CA LYS A 136 11.75 -10.55 27.61
C LYS A 136 12.27 -11.96 27.91
N ILE A 137 13.21 -12.46 27.11
CA ILE A 137 13.74 -13.83 27.21
C ILE A 137 15.05 -13.88 28.03
N ASN A 138 15.64 -12.71 28.36
CA ASN A 138 16.75 -12.56 29.31
C ASN A 138 16.24 -12.10 30.68
#